data_AF-W1TYJ4-F1
#
_entry.id   AF-W1TYJ4-F1
#
_cell.length_a   1.000
_cell.length_b   1.000
_cell.length_c   1.000
_cell.angle_alpha   90.00
_cell.angle_beta   90.00
_cell.angle_gamma   90.00
#
_symmetry.space_group_name_H-M   'P 1'
#
loop_
_entity.id
_entity.type
_entity.pdbx_description
1 polymer ?
#
loop_
_entity_poly.entity_id
_entity_poly.type
_entity_poly.pdbx_seq_one_letter_code
_entity_poly.pdbx_strand_id
1 'polypeptide(L)'
;MGNKRQWYLLVICVFIGVLSVFAAEPITAEKVVILPTATAERHAELGTYVERRLAEPFRYPYYEITNGPQTTMPFTRYDFAAVAEAYDADIVVGSELVRLAQFTRTDWNGDWWTTTFGELRVYAYYRPNDEFQLWQSRYSDTAEESVLNTPRAVVKEMTDRVLAKVPYQRIPTHRPRVSA
;
A
#
# COMPACT_ATOMS: atom_id res chain seq x y z
N MET A 1 -21.17 26.61 -61.81
CA MET A 1 -21.91 25.98 -60.69
C MET A 1 -20.92 25.19 -59.84
N GLY A 2 -20.26 25.84 -58.89
CA GLY A 2 -19.16 25.25 -58.12
C GLY A 2 -19.63 24.51 -56.88
N ASN A 3 -19.33 23.21 -56.81
CA ASN A 3 -18.76 22.44 -55.69
C ASN A 3 -19.10 22.79 -54.23
N LYS A 4 -20.28 23.35 -53.93
CA LYS A 4 -20.72 23.59 -52.54
C LYS A 4 -20.69 22.30 -51.70
N ARG A 5 -21.01 21.14 -52.29
CA ARG A 5 -20.93 19.81 -51.64
C ARG A 5 -19.50 19.39 -51.25
N GLN A 6 -18.50 19.72 -52.06
CA GLN A 6 -17.09 19.42 -51.75
C GLN A 6 -16.54 20.32 -50.64
N TRP A 7 -17.05 21.55 -50.55
CA TRP A 7 -16.66 22.48 -49.48
C TRP A 7 -17.18 22.03 -48.11
N TYR A 8 -18.42 21.54 -48.04
CA TYR A 8 -18.96 20.96 -46.80
C TYR A 8 -18.21 19.71 -46.35
N LEU A 9 -17.80 18.84 -47.28
CA LEU A 9 -16.99 17.65 -46.95
C LEU A 9 -15.59 18.02 -46.41
N LEU A 10 -14.95 19.06 -46.97
CA LEU A 10 -13.67 19.57 -46.47
C LEU A 10 -13.82 20.17 -45.06
N VAL A 11 -14.87 20.94 -44.81
CA VAL A 11 -15.11 21.53 -43.47
C VAL A 11 -15.39 20.43 -42.42
N ILE A 12 -16.14 19.38 -42.78
CA ILE A 12 -16.41 18.25 -41.88
C ILE A 12 -15.13 17.43 -41.61
N CYS A 13 -14.30 17.17 -42.62
CA CYS A 13 -13.02 16.48 -42.42
C CYS A 13 -12.04 17.28 -41.55
N VAL A 14 -12.01 18.61 -41.68
CA VAL A 14 -11.22 19.48 -40.80
C VAL A 14 -11.77 19.46 -39.36
N PHE A 15 -13.09 19.49 -39.19
CA PHE A 15 -13.70 19.40 -37.84
C PHE A 15 -13.46 18.05 -37.15
N ILE A 16 -13.50 16.94 -37.89
CA ILE A 16 -13.22 15.60 -37.35
C ILE A 16 -11.71 15.43 -37.06
N GLY A 17 -10.84 16.01 -37.91
CA GLY A 17 -9.39 16.01 -37.69
C GLY A 17 -8.95 16.80 -36.45
N VAL A 18 -9.60 17.92 -36.15
CA VAL A 18 -9.26 18.76 -34.98
C VAL A 18 -9.76 18.15 -33.65
N LEU A 19 -10.84 17.36 -33.68
CA LEU A 19 -11.35 16.66 -32.48
C LEU A 19 -10.56 15.39 -32.09
N SER A 20 -9.62 14.95 -32.94
CA SER A 20 -8.87 13.71 -32.73
C SER A 20 -7.56 13.92 -31.95
N VAL A 21 -7.23 15.15 -31.53
CA VAL A 21 -5.95 15.49 -30.86
C VAL A 21 -6.13 15.70 -29.35
N PHE A 22 -6.91 14.84 -28.72
CA PHE A 22 -6.78 14.57 -27.29
C PHE A 22 -6.47 13.10 -27.10
N ALA A 23 -5.32 12.67 -27.65
CA ALA A 23 -4.71 11.43 -27.19
C ALA A 23 -4.28 11.70 -25.74
N ALA A 24 -5.10 11.26 -24.77
CA ALA A 24 -4.66 11.20 -23.38
C ALA A 24 -3.37 10.37 -23.35
N GLU A 25 -2.27 10.95 -22.88
CA GLU A 25 -1.00 10.23 -22.77
C GLU A 25 -1.22 8.95 -21.97
N PRO A 26 -0.64 7.81 -22.39
CA PRO A 26 -0.80 6.56 -21.66
C PRO A 26 -0.25 6.73 -20.25
N ILE A 27 -1.11 6.57 -19.24
CA ILE A 27 -0.70 6.59 -17.83
C ILE A 27 0.33 5.47 -17.63
N THR A 28 1.59 5.85 -17.40
CA THR A 28 2.62 4.87 -17.03
C THR A 28 2.39 4.44 -15.58
N ALA A 29 2.02 3.17 -15.41
CA ALA A 29 1.83 2.56 -14.11
C ALA A 29 3.18 2.43 -13.39
N GLU A 30 3.23 2.80 -12.11
CA GLU A 30 4.38 2.50 -11.26
C GLU A 30 4.37 1.01 -10.90
N LYS A 31 5.51 0.36 -11.04
CA LYS A 31 5.68 -1.04 -10.65
C LYS A 31 5.94 -1.12 -9.15
N VAL A 32 5.10 -1.85 -8.45
CA VAL A 32 5.12 -1.98 -7.00
C VAL A 32 5.40 -3.42 -6.63
N VAL A 33 6.45 -3.65 -5.84
CA VAL A 33 6.71 -4.94 -5.22
C VAL A 33 6.21 -4.93 -3.80
N ILE A 34 5.28 -5.84 -3.47
CA ILE A 34 4.84 -6.07 -2.10
C ILE A 34 5.58 -7.29 -1.56
N LEU A 35 6.37 -7.09 -0.51
CA LEU A 35 7.08 -8.15 0.18
C LEU A 35 6.16 -8.80 1.22
N PRO A 36 6.25 -10.13 1.41
CA PRO A 36 5.53 -10.82 2.47
C PRO A 36 5.81 -10.20 3.84
N THR A 37 4.77 -10.08 4.67
CA THR A 37 4.91 -9.52 6.01
C THR A 37 5.77 -10.44 6.87
N ALA A 38 6.90 -9.95 7.38
CA ALA A 38 7.72 -10.71 8.31
C ALA A 38 7.00 -10.78 9.67
N THR A 39 6.72 -11.99 10.13
CA THR A 39 5.93 -12.23 11.34
C THR A 39 6.32 -13.58 11.94
N ALA A 40 5.97 -13.80 13.21
CA ALA A 40 6.09 -15.14 13.79
C ALA A 40 5.14 -16.11 13.09
N GLU A 41 5.55 -17.38 12.93
CA GLU A 41 4.77 -18.40 12.19
C GLU A 41 3.33 -18.55 12.69
N ARG A 42 3.13 -18.51 14.02
CA ARG A 42 1.80 -18.52 14.67
C ARG A 42 0.88 -17.34 14.29
N HIS A 43 1.41 -16.34 13.60
CA HIS A 43 0.70 -15.14 13.14
C HIS A 43 0.74 -15.00 11.61
N ALA A 44 1.05 -16.06 10.86
CA ALA A 44 1.14 -16.05 9.40
C ALA A 44 -0.12 -15.47 8.73
N GLU A 45 -1.32 -15.88 9.17
CA GLU A 45 -2.59 -15.35 8.63
C GLU A 45 -2.76 -13.84 8.85
N LEU A 46 -2.27 -13.33 9.98
CA LEU A 46 -2.28 -11.89 10.26
C LEU A 46 -1.26 -11.16 9.39
N GLY A 47 -0.12 -11.78 9.09
CA GLY A 47 0.85 -11.28 8.12
C GLY A 47 0.25 -11.17 6.71
N THR A 48 -0.42 -12.22 6.24
CA THR A 48 -1.14 -12.19 4.95
C THR A 48 -2.25 -11.13 4.92
N TYR A 49 -2.92 -10.90 6.06
CA TYR A 49 -3.90 -9.81 6.18
C TYR A 49 -3.24 -8.44 6.01
N VAL A 50 -2.12 -8.18 6.69
CA VAL A 50 -1.37 -6.92 6.56
C VAL A 50 -0.90 -6.70 5.13
N GLU A 51 -0.30 -7.72 4.52
CA GLU A 51 0.18 -7.69 3.14
C GLU A 51 -0.92 -7.26 2.16
N ARG A 52 -2.08 -7.94 2.22
CA ARG A 52 -3.24 -7.61 1.38
C ARG A 52 -3.70 -6.19 1.59
N ARG A 53 -3.74 -5.74 2.84
CA ARG A 53 -4.25 -4.42 3.20
C ARG A 53 -3.31 -3.30 2.76
N LEU A 54 -1.99 -3.55 2.78
CA LEU A 54 -0.97 -2.65 2.24
C LEU A 54 -0.97 -2.59 0.71
N ALA A 55 -1.40 -3.66 0.04
CA ALA A 55 -1.54 -3.66 -1.42
C ALA A 55 -2.76 -2.85 -1.92
N GLU A 56 -3.77 -2.63 -1.07
CA GLU A 56 -5.04 -2.02 -1.48
C GLU A 56 -4.94 -0.63 -2.15
N PRO A 57 -4.04 0.29 -1.74
CA PRO A 57 -3.85 1.57 -2.41
C PRO A 57 -3.30 1.43 -3.84
N PHE A 58 -2.51 0.40 -4.12
CA PHE A 58 -1.83 0.23 -5.40
C PHE A 58 -2.75 -0.47 -6.41
N ARG A 59 -3.55 0.30 -7.16
CA ARG A 59 -4.46 -0.27 -8.16
C ARG A 59 -4.22 0.26 -9.56
N TYR A 60 -4.53 -0.58 -10.54
CA TYR A 60 -4.67 -0.20 -11.94
C TYR A 60 -5.63 1.01 -12.08
N PRO A 61 -5.35 1.98 -12.98
CA PRO A 61 -4.26 2.01 -13.97
C PRO A 61 -2.93 2.58 -13.48
N TYR A 62 -2.85 3.06 -12.23
CA TYR A 62 -1.70 3.83 -11.77
C TYR A 62 -0.55 2.98 -11.25
N TYR A 63 -0.85 1.73 -10.87
CA TYR A 63 0.11 0.81 -10.28
C TYR A 63 -0.06 -0.60 -10.84
N GLU A 64 1.07 -1.29 -10.98
CA GLU A 64 1.16 -2.72 -11.27
C GLU A 64 1.82 -3.42 -10.08
N ILE A 65 1.10 -4.33 -9.43
CA ILE A 65 1.63 -5.04 -8.25
C ILE A 65 2.28 -6.35 -8.67
N THR A 66 3.48 -6.58 -8.17
CA THR A 66 4.14 -7.89 -8.17
C THR A 66 4.41 -8.34 -6.73
N ASN A 67 4.27 -9.63 -6.46
CA ASN A 67 4.64 -10.19 -5.16
C ASN A 67 6.15 -10.41 -5.14
N GLY A 68 6.81 -9.87 -4.12
CA GLY A 68 8.25 -10.00 -3.95
C GLY A 68 8.66 -11.33 -3.31
N PRO A 69 9.97 -11.58 -3.19
CA PRO A 69 10.48 -12.82 -2.62
C PRO A 69 10.16 -12.91 -1.13
N GLN A 70 10.02 -14.13 -0.63
CA GLN A 70 9.93 -14.39 0.82
C GLN A 70 11.20 -13.91 1.50
N THR A 71 11.06 -13.24 2.64
CA THR A 71 12.19 -12.87 3.49
C THR A 71 12.19 -13.67 4.77
N THR A 72 13.36 -14.17 5.16
CA THR A 72 13.59 -14.80 6.47
C THR A 72 14.36 -13.87 7.41
N MET A 73 14.79 -12.71 6.92
CA MET A 73 15.56 -11.72 7.67
C MET A 73 14.71 -10.49 8.03
N PRO A 74 15.00 -9.82 9.16
CA PRO A 74 14.35 -8.56 9.50
C PRO A 74 14.56 -7.51 8.40
N PHE A 75 13.52 -6.77 8.05
CA PHE A 75 13.55 -5.71 7.04
C PHE A 75 14.52 -4.57 7.39
N THR A 76 14.86 -4.40 8.67
CA THR A 76 15.95 -3.49 9.09
C THR A 76 17.32 -3.76 8.45
N ARG A 77 17.57 -4.97 7.92
CA ARG A 77 18.81 -5.35 7.23
C ARG A 77 18.58 -5.73 5.77
N TYR A 78 17.38 -5.50 5.26
CA TYR A 78 16.98 -5.94 3.95
C TYR A 78 17.33 -4.88 2.91
N ASP A 79 17.86 -5.31 1.77
CA ASP A 79 18.25 -4.41 0.69
C ASP A 79 17.06 -4.19 -0.25
N PHE A 80 16.27 -3.16 0.06
CA PHE A 80 15.12 -2.78 -0.75
C PHE A 80 15.52 -2.28 -2.14
N ALA A 81 16.70 -1.68 -2.29
CA ALA A 81 17.20 -1.19 -3.57
C ALA A 81 17.53 -2.37 -4.50
N ALA A 82 18.22 -3.40 -3.98
CA ALA A 82 18.49 -4.62 -4.74
C ALA A 82 17.21 -5.33 -5.20
N VAL A 83 16.15 -5.34 -4.38
CA VAL A 83 14.85 -5.88 -4.81
C VAL A 83 14.21 -5.00 -5.89
N ALA A 84 14.27 -3.68 -5.74
CA ALA A 84 13.74 -2.76 -6.74
C ALA A 84 14.44 -2.95 -8.09
N GLU A 85 15.75 -3.15 -8.10
CA GLU A 85 16.50 -3.45 -9.32
C GLU A 85 16.14 -4.82 -9.90
N ALA A 86 16.10 -5.87 -9.08
CA ALA A 86 15.84 -7.23 -9.53
C ALA A 86 14.44 -7.43 -10.14
N TYR A 87 13.45 -6.66 -9.68
CA TYR A 87 12.06 -6.73 -10.16
C TYR A 87 11.69 -5.57 -11.08
N ASP A 88 12.64 -4.69 -11.42
CA ASP A 88 12.39 -3.44 -12.13
C ASP A 88 11.22 -2.63 -11.53
N ALA A 89 11.22 -2.51 -10.20
CA ALA A 89 10.18 -1.85 -9.44
C ALA A 89 10.50 -0.38 -9.18
N ASP A 90 9.47 0.47 -9.20
CA ASP A 90 9.56 1.86 -8.76
C ASP A 90 9.39 1.98 -7.24
N ILE A 91 8.54 1.13 -6.67
CA ILE A 91 8.23 1.11 -5.23
C ILE A 91 8.41 -0.31 -4.70
N VAL A 92 9.07 -0.47 -3.57
CA VAL A 92 9.13 -1.73 -2.81
C VAL A 92 8.55 -1.49 -1.43
N VAL A 93 7.51 -2.24 -1.06
CA VAL A 93 6.85 -2.13 0.25
C VAL A 93 7.04 -3.43 1.02
N GLY A 94 7.47 -3.32 2.27
CA GLY A 94 7.59 -4.44 3.19
C GLY A 94 6.97 -4.12 4.55
N SER A 95 6.67 -5.13 5.35
CA SER A 95 6.15 -4.90 6.70
C SER A 95 6.55 -5.98 7.69
N GLU A 96 6.59 -5.61 8.96
CA GLU A 96 6.92 -6.50 10.07
C GLU A 96 5.87 -6.39 11.16
N LEU A 97 5.23 -7.52 11.50
CA LEU A 97 4.46 -7.66 12.73
C LEU A 97 5.43 -8.06 13.85
N VAL A 98 6.14 -7.07 14.39
CA VAL A 98 7.26 -7.23 15.34
C VAL A 98 6.80 -7.87 16.64
N ARG A 99 5.65 -7.45 17.15
CA ARG A 99 5.09 -7.97 18.39
C ARG A 99 3.58 -8.07 18.29
N LEU A 100 3.05 -9.18 18.77
CA LEU A 100 1.64 -9.34 19.10
C LEU A 100 1.56 -10.29 20.28
N ALA A 101 1.07 -9.79 21.41
CA ALA A 101 0.98 -10.57 22.64
C ALA A 101 -0.23 -10.14 23.46
N GLN A 102 -0.91 -11.12 24.05
CA GLN A 102 -2.04 -10.93 24.95
C GLN A 102 -1.77 -11.68 26.24
N PHE A 103 -2.04 -11.03 27.36
CA PHE A 103 -1.89 -11.62 28.69
C PHE A 103 -3.15 -11.32 29.48
N THR A 104 -3.75 -12.37 30.04
CA THR A 104 -4.91 -12.22 30.92
C THR A 104 -4.44 -12.31 32.38
N ARG A 105 -4.93 -11.41 33.23
CA ARG A 105 -4.70 -11.42 34.68
C ARG A 105 -6.03 -11.25 35.42
N THR A 106 -6.12 -11.86 36.60
CA THR A 106 -7.19 -11.59 37.57
C THR A 106 -6.74 -10.44 38.48
N ASP A 107 -7.65 -9.55 38.82
CA ASP A 107 -7.42 -8.54 39.86
C ASP A 107 -7.82 -9.03 41.26
N TRP A 108 -7.74 -8.16 42.27
CA TRP A 108 -8.07 -8.50 43.65
C TRP A 108 -9.57 -8.73 43.88
N ASN A 109 -10.43 -8.30 42.97
CA ASN A 109 -11.89 -8.46 43.02
C ASN A 109 -12.35 -9.72 42.26
N GLY A 110 -11.43 -10.42 41.59
CA GLY A 110 -11.73 -11.60 40.77
C GLY A 110 -12.15 -11.26 39.34
N ASP A 111 -12.02 -9.99 38.93
CA ASP A 111 -12.32 -9.58 37.56
C ASP A 111 -11.14 -9.92 36.64
N TRP A 112 -11.46 -10.44 35.45
CA TRP A 112 -10.47 -10.82 34.44
C TRP A 112 -10.19 -9.65 33.50
N TRP A 113 -8.90 -9.32 33.38
CA TRP A 113 -8.40 -8.25 32.54
C TRP A 113 -7.44 -8.80 31.49
N THR A 114 -7.59 -8.38 30.25
CA THR A 114 -6.68 -8.72 29.15
C THR A 114 -5.88 -7.50 28.75
N THR A 115 -4.56 -7.61 28.85
CA THR A 115 -3.61 -6.62 28.31
C THR A 115 -3.10 -7.10 26.96
N THR A 116 -3.26 -6.26 25.94
CA THR A 116 -2.79 -6.55 24.57
C THR A 116 -1.71 -5.57 24.15
N PHE A 117 -0.61 -6.11 23.62
CA PHE A 117 0.48 -5.36 23.02
C PHE A 117 0.63 -5.72 21.55
N GLY A 118 0.81 -4.70 20.70
CA GLY A 118 1.07 -4.84 19.29
C GLY A 118 2.12 -3.85 18.80
N GLU A 119 2.96 -4.28 17.86
CA GLU A 119 3.85 -3.39 17.11
C GLU A 119 3.91 -3.84 15.65
N LEU A 120 3.52 -2.93 14.75
CA LEU A 120 3.60 -3.07 13.31
C LEU A 120 4.55 -2.01 12.74
N ARG A 121 5.47 -2.44 11.88
CA ARG A 121 6.36 -1.55 11.10
C ARG A 121 6.11 -1.76 9.62
N VAL A 122 6.10 -0.70 8.86
CA VAL A 122 5.95 -0.72 7.40
C VAL A 122 7.06 0.10 6.80
N TYR A 123 7.70 -0.46 5.79
CA TYR A 123 8.84 0.09 5.09
C TYR A 123 8.43 0.32 3.63
N ALA A 124 8.84 1.44 3.06
CA ALA A 124 8.74 1.66 1.63
C ALA A 124 10.04 2.25 1.10
N TYR A 125 10.46 1.74 -0.05
CA TYR A 125 11.56 2.30 -0.83
C TYR A 125 11.01 2.79 -2.16
N TYR A 126 11.32 4.04 -2.52
CA TYR A 126 10.96 4.65 -3.78
C TYR A 126 12.22 4.88 -4.62
N ARG A 127 12.42 4.03 -5.62
CA ARG A 127 13.62 4.00 -6.47
C ARG A 127 13.87 5.30 -7.25
N PRO A 128 12.86 5.98 -7.84
CA PRO A 128 13.12 7.18 -8.64
C PRO A 128 13.83 8.32 -7.89
N ASN A 129 13.61 8.44 -6.58
CA ASN A 129 14.24 9.46 -5.74
C ASN A 129 15.25 8.89 -4.73
N ASP A 130 15.51 7.58 -4.79
CA ASP A 130 16.31 6.85 -3.80
C ASP A 130 15.86 7.09 -2.34
N GLU A 131 14.54 7.09 -2.11
CA GLU A 131 13.96 7.47 -0.83
C GLU A 131 13.48 6.25 -0.04
N PHE A 132 13.90 6.15 1.23
CA PHE A 132 13.45 5.12 2.16
C PHE A 132 12.62 5.72 3.29
N GLN A 133 11.44 5.15 3.54
CA GLN A 133 10.49 5.61 4.54
C GLN A 133 10.06 4.46 5.46
N LEU A 134 9.88 4.78 6.74
CA LEU A 134 9.42 3.85 7.78
C LEU A 134 8.26 4.47 8.55
N TRP A 135 7.16 3.73 8.64
CA TRP A 135 6.04 4.04 9.51
C TRP A 135 5.84 2.95 10.55
N GLN A 136 5.48 3.38 11.75
CA GLN A 136 5.24 2.49 12.86
C GLN A 136 3.88 2.79 13.50
N SER A 137 3.23 1.71 13.95
CA SER A 137 2.06 1.75 14.81
C SER A 137 2.25 0.79 15.97
N ARG A 138 1.97 1.29 17.18
CA ARG A 138 1.97 0.52 18.41
C ARG A 138 0.56 0.47 18.98
N TYR A 139 0.23 -0.67 19.57
CA TYR A 139 -1.00 -0.89 20.30
C TYR A 139 -0.66 -1.34 21.72
N SER A 140 -1.32 -0.74 22.69
CA SER A 140 -1.22 -1.10 24.09
C SER A 140 -2.55 -0.75 24.73
N ASP A 141 -3.31 -1.75 25.13
CA ASP A 141 -4.59 -1.56 25.80
C ASP A 141 -4.78 -2.60 26.91
N THR A 142 -5.52 -2.23 27.94
CA THR A 142 -5.95 -3.13 29.02
C THR A 142 -7.44 -2.94 29.20
N ALA A 143 -8.19 -3.99 28.90
CA ALA A 143 -9.64 -4.01 29.00
C ALA A 143 -10.09 -5.22 29.79
N GLU A 144 -11.31 -5.18 30.33
CA GLU A 144 -11.98 -6.39 30.85
C GLU A 144 -12.05 -7.46 29.74
N GLU A 145 -11.96 -8.73 30.11
CA GLU A 145 -12.00 -9.85 29.15
C GLU A 145 -13.28 -9.86 28.30
N SER A 146 -14.37 -9.28 28.82
CA SER A 146 -15.65 -9.10 28.12
C SER A 146 -15.52 -8.23 26.85
N VAL A 147 -14.46 -7.42 26.73
CA VAL A 147 -14.16 -6.61 25.55
C VAL A 147 -13.39 -7.45 24.52
N LEU A 148 -14.02 -7.72 23.38
CA LEU A 148 -13.47 -8.48 22.25
C LEU A 148 -12.29 -7.78 21.55
N ASN A 149 -11.12 -7.74 22.21
CA ASN A 149 -9.85 -7.33 21.62
C ASN A 149 -9.19 -8.52 20.91
N THR A 150 -9.76 -8.97 19.80
CA THR A 150 -9.16 -10.09 19.04
C THR A 150 -7.81 -9.67 18.42
N PRO A 151 -6.83 -10.60 18.29
CA PRO A 151 -5.56 -10.32 17.60
C PRO A 151 -5.73 -9.69 16.22
N ARG A 152 -6.77 -10.09 15.48
CA ARG A 152 -7.11 -9.53 14.17
C ARG A 152 -7.61 -8.09 14.24
N ALA A 153 -8.44 -7.75 15.22
CA ALA A 153 -8.93 -6.37 15.40
C ALA A 153 -7.77 -5.42 15.72
N VAL A 154 -6.86 -5.84 16.59
CA VAL A 154 -5.67 -5.09 16.96
C VAL A 154 -4.74 -4.87 15.76
N VAL A 155 -4.48 -5.93 14.99
CA VAL A 155 -3.68 -5.81 13.75
C VAL A 155 -4.37 -4.88 12.75
N LYS A 156 -5.68 -5.03 12.52
CA LYS A 156 -6.45 -4.14 11.64
C LYS A 156 -6.28 -2.68 12.05
N GLU A 157 -6.47 -2.37 13.32
CA GLU A 157 -6.35 -1.01 13.81
C GLU A 157 -4.93 -0.46 13.63
N MET A 158 -3.91 -1.25 13.93
CA MET A 158 -2.53 -0.85 13.70
C MET A 158 -2.26 -0.59 12.22
N THR A 159 -2.75 -1.46 11.32
CA THR A 159 -2.61 -1.31 9.87
C THR A 159 -3.33 -0.06 9.37
N ASP A 160 -4.57 0.20 9.81
CA ASP A 160 -5.32 1.39 9.42
C ASP A 160 -4.59 2.68 9.87
N ARG A 161 -4.03 2.70 11.09
CA ARG A 161 -3.21 3.82 11.59
C ARG A 161 -1.93 4.03 10.78
N VAL A 162 -1.31 2.98 10.26
CA VAL A 162 -0.14 3.11 9.38
C VAL A 162 -0.56 3.62 8.01
N LEU A 163 -1.59 3.03 7.38
CA LEU A 163 -2.08 3.43 6.07
C LEU A 163 -2.52 4.89 6.03
N ALA A 164 -3.02 5.45 7.13
CA ALA A 164 -3.35 6.87 7.23
C ALA A 164 -2.12 7.81 7.12
N LYS A 165 -0.90 7.30 7.37
CA LYS A 165 0.37 8.06 7.30
C LYS A 165 1.14 7.83 6.00
N VAL A 166 0.88 6.71 5.33
CA VAL A 166 1.56 6.33 4.09
C VAL A 166 1.07 7.24 2.94
N PRO A 167 1.97 7.88 2.17
CA PRO A 167 1.58 8.84 1.13
C PRO A 167 1.01 8.18 -0.13
N TYR A 168 1.11 6.85 -0.25
CA TYR A 168 0.58 6.11 -1.37
C TYR A 168 -0.93 6.00 -1.29
N GLN A 169 -1.60 6.65 -2.24
CA GLN A 169 -3.05 6.60 -2.41
C GLN A 169 -3.39 5.94 -3.74
N ARG A 170 -4.68 5.63 -3.91
CA ARG A 170 -5.20 5.04 -5.15
C ARG A 170 -4.85 5.84 -6.40
N ILE A 171 -4.83 7.16 -6.27
CA ILE A 171 -4.33 8.08 -7.30
C ILE A 171 -2.99 8.59 -6.78
N PRO A 172 -1.88 8.45 -7.53
CA PRO A 172 -0.58 8.95 -7.11
C PRO A 172 -0.67 10.43 -6.72
N THR A 173 -0.41 10.74 -5.46
CA THR A 173 -0.37 12.13 -4.95
C THR A 173 1.05 12.63 -4.76
N HIS A 174 2.03 11.72 -4.72
CA HIS A 174 3.45 12.04 -4.66
C HIS A 174 4.01 12.50 -6.02
N ARG A 175 3.26 12.34 -7.11
CA ARG A 175 3.61 12.86 -8.43
C ARG A 175 3.06 14.28 -8.61
N PRO A 176 3.81 15.20 -9.25
CA PRO A 176 3.21 16.43 -9.76
C PRO A 176 2.13 16.05 -10.79
N ARG A 177 0.91 16.56 -10.60
CA ARG A 177 -0.16 16.36 -11.58
C ARG A 177 0.20 17.16 -12.83
N VAL A 178 0.35 16.49 -13.96
CA VAL A 178 0.42 17.17 -15.26
C VAL A 178 -0.96 17.80 -15.46
N SER A 179 -1.04 19.12 -15.33
CA SER A 179 -2.23 19.88 -15.69
C SER A 179 -2.40 19.81 -17.20
N ALA A 180 -3.55 19.27 -17.62
CA ALA A 180 -3.99 19.24 -19.02
C ALA A 180 -4.19 20.65 -19.59
#